data_AF-A0A6J6ET47-F1
#
_entry.id   AF-A0A6J6ET47-F1
#
_cell.length_a   1.000
_cell.length_b   1.000
_cell.length_c   1.000
_cell.angle_alpha   90.00
_cell.angle_beta   90.00
_cell.angle_gamma   90.00
#
_symmetry.space_group_name_H-M   'P 1'
#
loop_
_entity.id
_entity.type
_entity.pdbx_description
1 polymer ?
#
loop_
_entity_poly.entity_id
_entity_poly.type
_entity_poly.pdbx_seq_one_letter_code
_entity_poly.pdbx_strand_id
1 'polypeptide(L)'
;MKSATIMFGQSLVAADLMRAEIAATEADVLLAVGTSLMVYPIAGMVQVALEAGRSVVIVNAESTPFDPQATVVVQGSASAILPAIL
;
A
#
# COMPACT_ATOMS: atom_id res chain seq x y z
N MET A 1 -28.21 -3.99 5.75
CA MET A 1 -26.77 -3.67 5.69
C MET A 1 -26.20 -4.31 4.44
N LYS A 2 -25.76 -3.52 3.44
CA LYS A 2 -25.01 -4.09 2.31
C LYS A 2 -23.55 -4.20 2.76
N SER A 3 -23.12 -5.42 3.08
CA SER A 3 -21.72 -5.73 3.35
C SER A 3 -20.95 -5.55 2.04
N ALA A 4 -20.36 -4.37 1.83
CA ALA A 4 -19.42 -4.11 0.73
C ALA A 4 -18.02 -4.71 1.00
N THR A 5 -17.92 -5.61 1.98
CA THR A 5 -16.70 -6.33 2.34
C THR A 5 -16.41 -7.42 1.30
N ILE A 6 -15.19 -7.43 0.78
CA ILE A 6 -14.68 -8.53 -0.06
C ILE A 6 -14.06 -9.59 0.86
N MET A 7 -14.46 -10.84 0.69
CA MET A 7 -13.92 -11.97 1.44
C MET A 7 -12.70 -12.58 0.74
N PHE A 8 -11.89 -13.35 1.45
CA PHE A 8 -10.84 -14.15 0.81
C PHE A 8 -11.43 -15.10 -0.24
N GLY A 9 -10.76 -15.19 -1.39
CA GLY A 9 -11.24 -15.96 -2.55
C GLY A 9 -12.28 -15.23 -3.41
N GLN A 10 -12.82 -14.10 -2.95
CA GLN A 10 -13.65 -13.23 -3.77
C GLN A 10 -12.77 -12.21 -4.51
N SER A 11 -13.06 -11.98 -5.79
CA SER A 11 -12.39 -10.95 -6.56
C SER A 11 -12.70 -9.55 -6.02
N LEU A 12 -11.69 -8.69 -5.98
CA LEU A 12 -11.91 -7.25 -5.81
C LEU A 12 -12.73 -6.70 -6.97
N VAL A 13 -13.39 -5.56 -6.74
CA VAL A 13 -14.10 -4.83 -7.78
C VAL A 13 -13.07 -4.33 -8.81
N ALA A 14 -13.19 -4.79 -10.06
CA ALA A 14 -12.21 -4.51 -11.11
C ALA A 14 -11.99 -3.00 -11.34
N ALA A 15 -13.07 -2.21 -11.31
CA ALA A 15 -12.98 -0.76 -11.46
C ALA A 15 -12.22 -0.09 -10.31
N ASP A 16 -12.24 -0.64 -9.10
CA ASP A 16 -11.49 -0.09 -7.96
C ASP A 16 -10.01 -0.44 -8.08
N LEU A 17 -9.70 -1.67 -8.51
CA LEU A 17 -8.32 -2.10 -8.75
C LEU A 17 -7.66 -1.29 -9.88
N MET A 18 -8.38 -1.05 -10.98
CA MET A 18 -7.89 -0.20 -12.07
C MET A 18 -7.58 1.23 -11.60
N ARG A 19 -8.44 1.82 -10.76
CA ARG A 19 -8.16 3.15 -10.19
C ARG A 19 -6.94 3.14 -9.29
N ALA A 20 -6.75 2.09 -8.48
CA ALA A 20 -5.59 1.95 -7.62
C ALA A 20 -4.29 1.84 -8.42
N GLU A 21 -4.30 1.10 -9.54
CA GLU A 21 -3.14 0.92 -10.42
C GLU A 21 -2.73 2.23 -11.11
N ILE A 22 -3.72 2.99 -11.62
CA ILE A 22 -3.48 4.32 -12.19
C ILE A 22 -2.88 5.25 -11.13
N ALA A 23 -3.49 5.29 -9.93
CA ALA A 23 -3.00 6.13 -8.85
C ALA A 23 -1.56 5.75 -8.41
N ALA A 24 -1.26 4.46 -8.32
CA ALA A 24 0.09 3.98 -7.98
C ALA A 24 1.13 4.33 -9.05
N THR A 25 0.72 4.37 -10.32
CA THR A 25 1.58 4.73 -11.45
C THR A 25 1.85 6.24 -11.52
N GLU A 26 0.84 7.07 -11.24
CA GLU A 26 0.89 8.52 -11.45
C GLU A 26 1.32 9.32 -10.21
N ALA A 27 1.14 8.78 -8.99
CA ALA A 27 1.47 9.49 -7.75
C ALA A 27 2.98 9.76 -7.61
N ASP A 28 3.36 10.89 -7.03
CA ASP A 28 4.77 11.15 -6.71
C ASP A 28 5.30 10.20 -5.62
N VAL A 29 4.44 9.86 -4.67
CA VAL A 29 4.73 8.98 -3.53
C VAL A 29 3.55 8.06 -3.25
N LEU A 30 3.83 6.76 -3.08
CA LEU A 30 2.91 5.79 -2.49
C LEU A 30 3.28 5.59 -1.01
N LEU A 31 2.34 5.89 -0.12
CA LEU A 31 2.48 5.72 1.32
C LEU A 31 1.66 4.50 1.79
N ALA A 32 2.35 3.44 2.20
CA ALA A 32 1.74 2.27 2.83
C ALA A 32 1.78 2.40 4.36
N VAL A 33 0.61 2.35 5.01
CA VAL A 33 0.49 2.57 6.46
C VAL A 33 -0.20 1.38 7.11
N GLY A 34 0.41 0.82 8.16
CA GLY A 34 -0.26 -0.14 9.04
C GLY A 34 -0.75 -1.42 8.34
N THR A 35 -0.03 -1.85 7.29
CA THR A 35 -0.39 -3.00 6.46
C THR A 35 0.79 -3.95 6.33
N SER A 36 0.52 -5.25 6.35
CA SER A 36 1.54 -6.29 6.15
C SER A 36 2.00 -6.41 4.70
N LEU A 37 1.24 -5.83 3.76
CA LEU A 37 1.47 -5.93 2.30
C LEU A 37 1.55 -7.38 1.80
N MET A 38 0.74 -8.28 2.37
CA MET A 38 0.69 -9.71 2.01
C MET A 38 -0.54 -10.10 1.18
N VAL A 39 -1.58 -9.27 1.16
CA VAL A 39 -2.87 -9.62 0.53
C VAL A 39 -2.89 -9.13 -0.92
N TYR A 40 -3.00 -10.07 -1.85
CA TYR A 40 -3.13 -9.81 -3.27
C TYR A 40 -4.60 -9.70 -3.70
N PRO A 41 -4.91 -8.89 -4.73
CA PRO A 41 -3.97 -8.21 -5.63
C PRO A 41 -3.48 -6.84 -5.14
N ILE A 42 -4.07 -6.27 -4.08
CA ILE A 42 -3.81 -4.87 -3.69
C ILE A 42 -2.36 -4.60 -3.24
N ALA A 43 -1.69 -5.57 -2.59
CA ALA A 43 -0.28 -5.44 -2.24
C ALA A 43 0.63 -5.21 -3.46
N GLY A 44 0.21 -5.67 -4.65
CA GLY A 44 0.94 -5.48 -5.91
C GLY A 44 1.06 -4.01 -6.34
N MET A 45 0.25 -3.10 -5.79
CA MET A 45 0.35 -1.67 -6.11
C MET A 45 1.71 -1.08 -5.68
N VAL A 46 2.38 -1.68 -4.70
CA VAL A 46 3.74 -1.27 -4.32
C VAL A 46 4.72 -1.53 -5.46
N GLN A 47 4.64 -2.71 -6.08
CA GLN A 47 5.48 -3.06 -7.23
C GLN A 47 5.18 -2.15 -8.42
N VAL A 48 3.90 -1.90 -8.71
CA VAL A 48 3.47 -0.97 -9.77
C VAL A 48 4.09 0.42 -9.57
N ALA A 49 4.04 0.96 -8.36
CA ALA A 49 4.63 2.25 -8.04
C ALA A 49 6.16 2.25 -8.25
N LEU A 50 6.86 1.22 -7.75
CA LEU A 50 8.31 1.09 -7.92
C LEU A 50 8.71 0.99 -9.40
N GLU A 51 7.99 0.18 -10.19
CA GLU A 51 8.24 0.01 -11.63
C GLU A 51 7.98 1.28 -12.43
N ALA A 52 6.98 2.07 -12.02
CA ALA A 52 6.72 3.40 -12.56
C ALA A 52 7.76 4.46 -12.10
N GLY A 53 8.73 4.09 -11.26
CA GLY A 53 9.76 4.99 -10.72
C GLY A 53 9.24 5.95 -9.64
N ARG A 54 8.14 5.60 -8.98
CA ARG A 54 7.56 6.39 -7.88
C ARG A 54 8.27 6.05 -6.56
N SER A 55 8.30 7.00 -5.64
CA SER A 55 8.82 6.73 -4.30
C SER A 55 7.82 5.94 -3.48
N VAL A 56 8.29 4.92 -2.77
CA VAL A 56 7.46 4.12 -1.84
C VAL A 56 7.93 4.34 -0.42
N VAL A 57 7.01 4.77 0.44
CA VAL A 57 7.24 4.93 1.88
C VAL A 57 6.37 3.93 2.63
N ILE A 58 6.99 3.16 3.52
CA ILE A 58 6.29 2.19 4.37
C ILE A 58 6.39 2.64 5.83
N VAL A 59 5.23 2.81 6.47
CA VAL A 59 5.12 3.09 7.92
C VAL A 59 4.39 1.93 8.55
N ASN A 60 5.12 1.05 9.25
CA ASN A 60 4.53 -0.12 9.86
C ASN A 60 5.27 -0.55 11.14
N ALA A 61 4.57 -1.15 12.09
CA ALA A 61 5.19 -1.62 13.33
C ALA A 61 6.04 -2.88 13.13
N GLU A 62 5.69 -3.69 12.13
CA GLU A 62 6.33 -4.94 11.77
C GLU A 62 6.88 -4.88 10.33
N SER A 63 7.87 -5.71 10.03
CA SER A 63 8.46 -5.76 8.69
C SER A 63 7.47 -6.24 7.63
N THR A 64 7.65 -5.77 6.40
CA THR A 64 6.87 -6.19 5.22
C THR A 64 7.78 -6.83 4.16
N PRO A 65 7.23 -7.63 3.22
CA PRO A 65 8.01 -8.18 2.12
C PRO A 65 8.62 -7.12 1.20
N PHE A 66 8.09 -5.90 1.21
CA PHE A 66 8.53 -4.81 0.34
C PHE A 66 9.56 -3.89 0.99
N ASP A 67 9.88 -4.07 2.27
CA ASP A 67 10.88 -3.25 2.98
C ASP A 67 12.22 -3.14 2.23
N PRO A 68 12.78 -4.21 1.60
CA PRO A 68 14.05 -4.10 0.89
C PRO A 68 14.00 -3.25 -0.40
N GLN A 69 12.80 -3.01 -0.94
CA GLN A 69 12.59 -2.27 -2.19
C GLN A 69 12.04 -0.87 -1.95
N ALA A 70 11.50 -0.60 -0.76
CA ALA A 70 10.92 0.68 -0.41
C ALA A 70 11.99 1.77 -0.39
N THR A 71 11.61 2.99 -0.80
CA THR A 71 12.45 4.17 -0.74
C THR A 71 12.77 4.55 0.71
N VAL A 72 11.77 4.44 1.60
CA VAL A 72 11.91 4.68 3.04
C VAL A 72 11.05 3.68 3.81
N VAL A 73 11.62 3.10 4.87
CA VAL A 73 10.88 2.28 5.84
C VAL A 73 10.98 2.96 7.21
N VAL A 74 9.84 3.26 7.81
CA VAL A 74 9.75 3.80 9.17
C VAL A 74 9.07 2.77 10.05
N GLN A 75 9.86 2.13 10.91
CA GLN A 75 9.34 1.10 11.80
C GLN A 75 8.78 1.72 13.08
N GLY A 76 7.49 1.48 13.35
CA GLY A 76 6.82 1.93 14.57
C GLY A 76 5.31 2.09 14.40
N SER A 77 4.65 2.59 15.45
CA SER A 77 3.21 2.83 15.39
C SER A 77 2.87 3.97 14.43
N ALA A 78 2.00 3.70 13.46
CA ALA A 78 1.49 4.72 12.55
C ALA A 78 0.84 5.89 13.30
N SER A 79 0.13 5.63 14.41
CA SER A 79 -0.51 6.69 15.21
C SER A 79 0.47 7.64 15.88
N ALA A 80 1.71 7.19 16.12
CA ALA A 80 2.77 8.01 16.69
C ALA A 80 3.58 8.73 15.62
N ILE A 81 3.80 8.09 14.47
CA ILE A 81 4.66 8.59 13.40
C ILE A 81 3.94 9.60 12.51
N LEU A 82 2.72 9.29 12.05
CA LEU A 82 2.02 10.11 11.06
C LEU A 82 1.82 11.57 11.51
N PRO A 83 1.46 11.89 12.77
CA PRO A 83 1.31 13.28 13.20
C PRO A 83 2.59 14.13 13.13
N ALA A 84 3.76 13.52 13.01
CA ALA A 84 5.03 14.24 12.91
C ALA A 84 5.43 14.56 11.45
N ILE A 85 4.77 13.94 10.47
CA ILE A 85 5.17 14.01 9.05
C ILE A 85 4.04 14.47 8.10
N LEU A 86 2.84 14.74 8.63
CA LEU A 86 1.66 15.22 7.90
C LEU A 86 1.05 16.47 8.54
#